data_AF-A0A538P3I7-F1
#
_entry.id   AF-A0A538P3I7-F1
#
_cell.length_a   1.000
_cell.length_b   1.000
_cell.length_c   1.000
_cell.angle_alpha   90.00
_cell.angle_beta   90.00
_cell.angle_gamma   90.00
#
_symmetry.space_group_name_H-M   'P 1'
#
loop_
_entity.id
_entity.type
_entity.pdbx_description
1 polymer ?
#
loop_
_entity_poly.entity_id
_entity_poly.type
_entity_poly.pdbx_seq_one_letter_code
_entity_poly.pdbx_strand_id
1 'polypeptide(L)'
;MERIEKERTPPGKDALAIKTGAGGLVDTEFIAQTLCLSNGWQEPNTLRALQLARDQGALSAPQSDLLVENYRQLLRIECVLRRWSFAGESVLPDDPAALYRVAIRCGFSDAAHFMRAVGEYRTGLRKVYSEVMAEAG
;
A
#
# COMPACT_ATOMS: atom_id res chain seq x y z
N MET A 1 -5.70 -8.80 13.87
CA MET A 1 -5.56 -8.03 12.61
C MET A 1 -6.37 -6.74 12.63
N GLU A 2 -7.67 -6.74 12.97
CA GLU A 2 -8.52 -5.52 13.08
C GLU A 2 -7.98 -4.37 13.96
N ARG A 3 -7.10 -4.65 14.93
CA ARG A 3 -6.58 -3.64 15.87
C ARG A 3 -5.66 -2.60 15.22
N ILE A 4 -4.79 -2.99 14.27
CA ILE A 4 -3.86 -2.03 13.65
C ILE A 4 -4.58 -1.13 12.64
N GLU A 5 -5.54 -1.70 11.88
CA GLU A 5 -6.41 -0.95 10.97
C GLU A 5 -7.29 0.07 11.76
N LYS A 6 -7.86 -0.33 12.92
CA LYS A 6 -8.68 0.54 13.78
C LYS A 6 -7.90 1.58 14.59
N GLU A 7 -6.68 1.29 15.05
CA GLU A 7 -5.94 2.17 15.96
C GLU A 7 -5.25 3.36 15.26
N ARG A 8 -5.09 3.33 13.92
CA ARG A 8 -4.33 4.35 13.18
C ARG A 8 -5.05 5.03 12.01
N THR A 9 -6.19 4.51 11.59
CA THR A 9 -7.02 5.13 10.55
C THR A 9 -8.13 5.95 11.21
N PRO A 10 -8.24 7.27 10.96
CA PRO A 10 -9.35 8.06 11.48
C PRO A 10 -10.69 7.46 11.01
N PRO A 11 -11.72 7.38 11.89
CA PRO A 11 -13.03 6.83 11.51
C PRO A 11 -13.58 7.50 10.25
N GLY A 12 -14.04 6.69 9.29
CA GLY A 12 -14.58 7.18 8.02
C GLY A 12 -13.54 7.61 6.97
N LYS A 13 -12.24 7.54 7.26
CA LYS A 13 -11.15 7.93 6.33
C LYS A 13 -10.39 6.74 5.72
N ASP A 14 -10.93 5.53 5.79
CA ASP A 14 -10.26 4.33 5.27
C ASP A 14 -9.86 4.48 3.79
N ALA A 15 -10.76 4.97 2.95
CA ALA A 15 -10.50 5.24 1.54
C ALA A 15 -9.39 6.27 1.28
N LEU A 16 -9.01 7.08 2.28
CA LEU A 16 -7.95 8.08 2.20
C LEU A 16 -6.66 7.63 2.90
N ALA A 17 -6.72 6.67 3.82
CA ALA A 17 -5.58 6.17 4.58
C ALA A 17 -4.71 5.21 3.76
N ILE A 18 -3.77 5.77 2.98
CA ILE A 18 -2.90 4.99 2.07
C ILE A 18 -1.91 4.06 2.79
N LYS A 19 -1.65 4.30 4.08
CA LYS A 19 -0.73 3.47 4.87
C LYS A 19 -1.45 2.38 5.64
N THR A 20 -2.47 2.76 6.40
CA THR A 20 -3.11 1.91 7.42
C THR A 20 -4.51 1.44 7.04
N GLY A 21 -5.09 1.99 5.96
CA GLY A 21 -6.35 1.50 5.43
C GLY A 21 -6.15 0.24 4.59
N ALA A 22 -7.25 -0.44 4.27
CA ALA A 22 -7.20 -1.68 3.50
C ALA A 22 -6.50 -1.50 2.14
N GLY A 23 -5.61 -2.44 1.80
CA GLY A 23 -4.77 -2.37 0.61
C GLY A 23 -3.68 -1.30 0.67
N GLY A 24 -3.35 -0.82 1.87
CA GLY A 24 -2.32 0.19 2.09
C GLY A 24 -0.90 -0.37 2.16
N LEU A 25 0.05 0.51 2.51
CA LEU A 25 1.46 0.15 2.70
C LEU A 25 1.64 -0.96 3.76
N VAL A 26 0.90 -0.88 4.86
CA VAL A 26 1.02 -1.83 5.98
C VAL A 26 0.58 -3.23 5.55
N ASP A 27 -0.47 -3.38 4.75
CA ASP A 27 -0.87 -4.69 4.21
C ASP A 27 0.26 -5.32 3.39
N THR A 28 0.96 -4.52 2.58
CA THR A 28 2.08 -5.02 1.76
C THR A 28 3.27 -5.45 2.63
N GLU A 29 3.57 -4.67 3.67
CA GLU A 29 4.62 -5.00 4.66
C GLU A 29 4.29 -6.30 5.38
N PHE A 30 3.02 -6.53 5.73
CA PHE A 30 2.56 -7.78 6.33
C PHE A 30 2.70 -8.96 5.38
N ILE A 31 2.33 -8.83 4.11
CA ILE A 31 2.55 -9.89 3.10
C ILE A 31 4.02 -10.29 3.09
N ALA A 32 4.94 -9.33 2.95
CA ALA A 32 6.37 -9.59 2.91
C ALA A 32 6.87 -10.29 4.19
N GLN A 33 6.44 -9.81 5.37
CA GLN A 33 6.81 -10.40 6.65
C GLN A 33 6.27 -11.83 6.81
N THR A 34 5.00 -12.07 6.45
CA THR A 34 4.39 -13.41 6.48
C THR A 34 5.14 -14.37 5.56
N LEU A 35 5.46 -13.95 4.33
CA LEU A 35 6.23 -14.77 3.39
C LEU A 35 7.62 -15.09 3.92
N CYS A 36 8.32 -14.11 4.48
CA CYS A 36 9.62 -14.34 5.11
C CYS A 36 9.54 -15.31 6.28
N LEU A 37 8.53 -15.17 7.16
CA LEU A 37 8.34 -16.07 8.31
C LEU A 37 8.01 -17.50 7.87
N SER A 38 7.07 -17.67 6.94
CA SER A 38 6.65 -19.00 6.45
C SER A 38 7.76 -19.75 5.72
N ASN A 39 8.71 -19.03 5.11
CA ASN A 39 9.81 -19.63 4.34
C ASN A 39 11.18 -19.55 5.04
N GLY A 40 11.25 -18.99 6.24
CA GLY A 40 12.51 -18.83 7.00
C GLY A 40 13.51 -17.84 6.38
N TRP A 41 13.04 -16.88 5.57
CA TRP A 41 13.89 -15.88 4.93
C TRP A 41 14.25 -14.73 5.86
N GLN A 42 15.48 -14.23 5.75
CA GLN A 42 15.96 -13.03 6.44
C GLN A 42 16.11 -11.87 5.47
N GLU A 43 14.99 -11.34 4.99
CA GLU A 43 14.96 -10.18 4.09
C GLU A 43 14.10 -9.06 4.69
N PRO A 44 14.71 -8.01 5.27
CA PRO A 44 13.97 -6.93 5.93
C PRO A 44 13.39 -5.90 4.95
N ASN A 45 13.85 -5.85 3.69
CA ASN A 45 13.32 -4.91 2.71
C ASN A 45 12.06 -5.47 2.04
N THR A 46 10.91 -4.81 2.21
CA THR A 46 9.62 -5.24 1.67
C THR A 46 9.67 -5.54 0.16
N LEU A 47 10.24 -4.64 -0.65
CA LEU A 47 10.32 -4.85 -2.10
C LEU A 47 11.19 -6.05 -2.47
N ARG A 48 12.32 -6.22 -1.79
CA ARG A 48 13.22 -7.35 -2.03
C ARG A 48 12.62 -8.68 -1.55
N ALA A 49 11.86 -8.68 -0.46
CA ALA A 49 11.12 -9.84 0.01
C ALA A 49 10.05 -10.28 -1.00
N LEU A 50 9.31 -9.33 -1.60
CA LEU A 50 8.33 -9.64 -2.66
C LEU A 50 8.97 -10.20 -3.93
N GLN A 51 10.15 -9.69 -4.31
CA GLN A 51 10.91 -10.22 -5.44
C GLN A 51 11.44 -11.63 -5.14
N LEU A 52 12.00 -11.84 -3.93
CA LEU A 52 12.42 -13.16 -3.48
C LEU A 52 11.26 -14.15 -3.47
N ALA A 53 10.08 -13.74 -3.01
CA ALA A 53 8.89 -14.57 -3.02
C ALA A 53 8.49 -15.05 -4.42
N ARG A 54 8.63 -14.18 -5.43
CA ARG A 54 8.46 -14.58 -6.84
C ARG A 54 9.52 -15.57 -7.27
N ASP A 55 10.78 -15.24 -7.03
CA ASP A 55 11.92 -16.01 -7.53
C ASP A 55 11.99 -17.41 -6.90
N GLN A 56 11.43 -17.58 -5.70
CA GLN A 56 11.30 -18.87 -5.00
C GLN A 56 9.92 -19.54 -5.18
N GLY A 57 9.02 -18.95 -5.97
CA GLY A 57 7.71 -19.52 -6.28
C GLY A 57 6.66 -19.45 -5.16
N ALA A 58 6.92 -18.69 -4.08
CA ALA A 58 5.93 -18.43 -3.03
C ALA A 58 4.85 -17.40 -3.44
N LEU A 59 5.12 -16.60 -4.48
CA LEU A 59 4.12 -15.81 -5.18
C LEU A 59 4.24 -16.08 -6.68
N SER A 60 3.11 -16.04 -7.39
CA SER A 60 3.16 -15.99 -8.85
C SER A 60 3.80 -14.68 -9.32
N ALA A 61 4.42 -14.70 -10.52
CA ALA A 61 5.00 -13.49 -11.11
C ALA A 61 3.98 -12.34 -11.22
N PRO A 62 2.73 -12.56 -11.68
CA PRO A 62 1.72 -11.50 -11.72
C PRO A 62 1.39 -10.90 -10.35
N GLN A 63 1.30 -11.72 -9.28
CA GLN A 63 1.05 -11.21 -7.93
C GLN A 63 2.20 -10.35 -7.43
N SER A 64 3.45 -10.84 -7.55
CA SER A 64 4.62 -10.10 -7.08
C SER A 64 4.81 -8.79 -7.85
N ASP A 65 4.70 -8.81 -9.18
CA ASP A 65 4.85 -7.62 -10.02
C ASP A 65 3.76 -6.57 -9.68
N LEU A 66 2.52 -7.01 -9.45
CA LEU A 66 1.42 -6.14 -8.99
C LEU A 66 1.72 -5.51 -7.63
N LEU A 67 2.15 -6.32 -6.65
CA LEU A 67 2.47 -5.82 -5.30
C LEU A 67 3.61 -4.79 -5.35
N VAL A 68 4.69 -5.11 -6.09
CA VAL A 68 5.86 -4.24 -6.23
C VAL A 68 5.49 -2.91 -6.88
N GLU A 69 4.73 -2.93 -7.97
CA GLU A 69 4.34 -1.70 -8.66
C GLU A 69 3.41 -0.85 -7.80
N ASN A 70 2.34 -1.43 -7.27
CA ASN A 70 1.37 -0.70 -6.47
C ASN A 70 1.98 -0.14 -5.17
N TYR A 71 2.86 -0.91 -4.51
CA TYR A 71 3.56 -0.45 -3.31
C TYR A 71 4.48 0.74 -3.62
N ARG A 72 5.19 0.74 -4.76
CA ARG A 72 5.99 1.90 -5.20
C ARG A 72 5.13 3.13 -5.43
N GLN A 73 3.95 2.98 -6.03
CA GLN A 73 3.02 4.10 -6.21
C GLN A 73 2.55 4.66 -4.86
N LEU A 74 2.18 3.80 -3.90
CA LEU A 74 1.78 4.24 -2.56
C LEU A 74 2.94 4.92 -1.79
N LEU A 75 4.17 4.41 -1.90
CA LEU A 75 5.36 5.04 -1.31
C LEU A 75 5.62 6.43 -1.91
N ARG A 76 5.43 6.58 -3.23
CA ARG A 76 5.55 7.88 -3.90
C ARG A 76 4.54 8.88 -3.33
N ILE A 77 3.29 8.45 -3.13
CA ILE A 77 2.24 9.29 -2.55
C ILE A 77 2.59 9.66 -1.10
N GLU A 78 3.01 8.71 -0.25
CA GLU A 78 3.44 9.00 1.13
C GLU A 78 4.59 10.02 1.15
N CYS A 79 5.56 9.91 0.23
CA CYS A 79 6.65 10.86 0.09
C CYS A 79 6.18 12.26 -0.33
N VAL A 80 5.17 12.37 -1.19
CA VAL A 80 4.55 13.65 -1.57
C VAL A 80 3.81 14.27 -0.39
N LEU A 81 3.00 13.47 0.34
CA LEU A 81 2.25 13.94 1.51
C LEU A 81 3.19 14.46 2.60
N ARG A 82 4.23 13.69 2.95
CA ARG A 82 5.19 14.07 3.99
C ARG A 82 5.92 15.39 3.68
N ARG A 83 6.21 15.65 2.40
CA ARG A 83 6.80 16.92 1.95
C ARG A 83 5.83 18.08 2.01
N TRP A 84 4.52 17.83 1.90
CA TRP A 84 3.49 18.85 1.88
C TRP A 84 3.05 19.26 3.28
N SER A 85 2.77 18.31 4.17
CA SER A 85 2.21 18.60 5.49
C SER A 85 3.26 18.91 6.56
N PHE A 86 4.55 18.68 6.28
CA PHE A 86 5.63 18.67 7.28
C PHE A 86 5.33 17.77 8.49
N ALA A 87 4.32 16.91 8.35
CA ALA A 87 3.86 15.92 9.30
C ALA A 87 3.89 14.57 8.60
N GLY A 88 4.01 13.48 9.36
CA GLY A 88 3.96 12.11 8.84
C GLY A 88 2.56 11.70 8.38
N GLU A 89 1.83 12.57 7.67
CA GLU A 89 0.49 12.30 7.20
C GLU A 89 0.51 11.16 6.19
N SER A 90 -0.28 10.15 6.49
CA SER A 90 -0.49 8.98 5.63
C SER A 90 -1.95 8.85 5.20
N VAL A 91 -2.69 9.95 5.33
CA VAL A 91 -4.08 10.11 4.95
C VAL A 91 -4.13 11.19 3.88
N LEU A 92 -4.78 10.90 2.76
CA LEU A 92 -5.00 11.88 1.71
C LEU A 92 -5.89 13.04 2.21
N PRO A 93 -5.69 14.28 1.73
CA PRO A 93 -6.54 15.40 2.09
C PRO A 93 -7.99 15.16 1.66
N ASP A 94 -8.93 15.58 2.51
CA ASP A 94 -10.37 15.64 2.19
C ASP A 94 -10.74 16.95 1.49
N ASP A 95 -9.99 18.03 1.71
CA ASP A 95 -10.11 19.28 0.95
C ASP A 95 -9.83 19.07 -0.55
N PRO A 96 -10.77 19.39 -1.46
CA PRO A 96 -10.60 19.20 -2.90
C PRO A 96 -9.38 19.93 -3.48
N ALA A 97 -9.08 21.13 -3.00
CA ALA A 97 -7.95 21.90 -3.52
C ALA A 97 -6.60 21.30 -3.11
N ALA A 98 -6.48 20.83 -1.86
CA ALA A 98 -5.33 20.09 -1.37
C ALA A 98 -5.15 18.76 -2.10
N LEU A 99 -6.23 18.00 -2.30
CA LEU A 99 -6.20 16.73 -3.03
C LEU A 99 -5.74 16.92 -4.48
N TYR A 100 -6.23 17.95 -5.18
CA TYR A 100 -5.77 18.31 -6.51
C TYR A 100 -4.26 18.58 -6.53
N ARG A 101 -3.74 19.34 -5.56
CA ARG A 101 -2.30 19.64 -5.46
C ARG A 101 -1.44 18.40 -5.23
N VAL A 102 -1.94 17.41 -4.50
CA VAL A 102 -1.29 16.10 -4.33
C VAL A 102 -1.31 15.33 -5.65
N ALA A 103 -2.46 15.28 -6.33
CA ALA A 103 -2.61 14.61 -7.62
C ALA A 103 -1.59 15.11 -8.67
N ILE A 104 -1.48 16.43 -8.84
CA ILE A 104 -0.50 17.03 -9.76
C ILE A 104 0.94 16.65 -9.40
N ARG A 105 1.31 16.66 -8.11
CA ARG A 105 2.66 16.26 -7.66
C ARG A 105 2.96 14.78 -7.86
N CYS A 106 1.93 13.94 -7.82
CA CYS A 106 2.00 12.54 -8.18
C CYS A 106 2.03 12.31 -9.71
N GLY A 107 1.88 13.36 -10.52
CA GLY A 107 1.96 13.30 -11.98
C GLY A 107 0.62 13.05 -12.69
N PHE A 108 -0.51 13.23 -11.99
CA PHE A 108 -1.84 13.10 -12.57
C PHE A 108 -2.35 14.44 -13.09
N SER A 109 -3.26 14.43 -14.05
CA SER A 109 -3.90 15.63 -14.61
C SER A 109 -4.94 16.25 -13.68
N ASP A 110 -5.59 15.43 -12.85
CA ASP A 110 -6.66 15.82 -11.97
C ASP A 110 -6.85 14.83 -10.81
N ALA A 111 -7.60 15.28 -9.80
CA ALA A 111 -7.88 14.52 -8.59
C ALA A 111 -8.73 13.27 -8.84
N ALA A 112 -9.60 13.26 -9.85
CA ALA A 112 -10.49 12.14 -10.11
C ALA A 112 -9.73 10.94 -10.69
N HIS A 113 -8.85 11.17 -11.67
CA HIS A 113 -7.95 10.14 -12.20
C HIS A 113 -6.98 9.63 -11.13
N PHE A 114 -6.45 10.53 -10.30
CA PHE A 114 -5.60 10.16 -9.17
C PHE A 114 -6.32 9.22 -8.19
N MET A 115 -7.52 9.60 -7.71
CA MET A 115 -8.27 8.78 -6.76
C MET A 115 -8.70 7.43 -7.34
N ARG A 116 -9.01 7.37 -8.64
CA ARG A 116 -9.30 6.11 -9.33
C ARG A 116 -8.07 5.19 -9.32
N ALA A 117 -6.91 5.71 -9.71
CA ALA A 117 -5.66 4.95 -9.72
C ALA A 117 -5.27 4.47 -8.31
N VAL A 118 -5.40 5.33 -7.29
CA VAL A 118 -5.16 4.95 -5.88
C VAL A 118 -6.11 3.82 -5.46
N GLY A 119 -7.39 3.90 -5.84
CA GLY A 119 -8.36 2.84 -5.60
C GLY A 119 -7.94 1.51 -6.24
N GLU A 120 -7.54 1.53 -7.51
CA GLU A 120 -7.07 0.36 -8.25
C GLU A 120 -5.83 -0.29 -7.59
N TYR A 121 -4.84 0.53 -7.20
CA TYR A 121 -3.63 0.03 -6.51
C TYR A 121 -4.00 -0.70 -5.23
N ARG A 122 -4.86 -0.08 -4.41
CA ARG A 122 -5.26 -0.61 -3.11
C ARG A 122 -6.13 -1.85 -3.25
N THR A 123 -7.07 -1.88 -4.18
CA THR A 123 -7.89 -3.06 -4.44
C THR A 123 -7.04 -4.24 -4.89
N GLY A 124 -6.08 -4.02 -5.79
CA GLY A 124 -5.14 -5.05 -6.23
C GLY A 124 -4.30 -5.60 -5.06
N LEU A 125 -3.71 -4.71 -4.27
CA LEU A 125 -2.94 -5.08 -3.08
C LEU A 125 -3.78 -5.89 -2.07
N ARG A 126 -4.99 -5.40 -1.77
CA ARG A 126 -5.87 -6.06 -0.79
C ARG A 126 -6.32 -7.44 -1.25
N LYS A 127 -6.50 -7.65 -2.55
CA LYS A 127 -6.82 -8.98 -3.09
C LYS A 127 -5.71 -9.99 -2.75
N VAL A 128 -4.46 -9.66 -3.06
CA VAL A 128 -3.31 -10.54 -2.79
C VAL A 128 -3.09 -10.71 -1.29
N TYR A 129 -3.28 -9.65 -0.50
CA TYR A 129 -3.26 -9.74 0.97
C TYR A 129 -4.22 -10.81 1.49
N SER A 130 -5.48 -10.77 1.06
CA SER A 130 -6.49 -11.74 1.50
C SER A 130 -6.15 -13.18 1.11
N GLU A 131 -5.57 -13.39 -0.06
CA GLU A 131 -5.10 -14.70 -0.53
C GLU A 131 -3.97 -15.24 0.36
N VAL A 132 -2.90 -14.45 0.56
CA VAL A 132 -1.75 -14.86 1.39
C VAL A 132 -2.14 -15.11 2.85
N MET A 133 -3.01 -14.27 3.41
CA MET A 133 -3.44 -14.41 4.82
C MET A 133 -4.39 -15.59 5.02
N ALA A 134 -5.12 -16.02 3.99
CA ALA A 134 -5.96 -17.22 4.05
C ALA A 134 -5.13 -18.51 4.01
N GLU A 135 -3.98 -18.50 3.34
CA GLU A 135 -3.06 -19.66 3.28
C GLU A 135 -2.18 -19.78 4.53
N ALA A 136 -1.94 -18.68 5.24
CA ALA A 136 -1.10 -18.62 6.44
C ALA A 136 -1.84 -18.92 7.76
N GLY A 137 -3.17 -19.04 7.74
CA GLY A 137 -4.02 -19.29 8.91
C GLY A 137 -4.55 -20.73 8.96
#